data_AF-A0A836FT56-F1
#
_entry.id   AF-A0A836FT56-F1
#
_cell.length_a   1.000
_cell.length_b   1.000
_cell.length_c   1.000
_cell.angle_alpha   90.00
_cell.angle_beta   90.00
_cell.angle_gamma   90.00
#
_symmetry.space_group_name_H-M   'P 1'
#
loop_
_entity.id
_entity.type
_entity.pdbx_description
1 polymer ?
#
loop_
_entity_poly.entity_id
_entity_poly.type
_entity_poly.pdbx_seq_one_letter_code
_entity_poly.pdbx_strand_id
1 'polypeptide(L)'
;MSALKVLCIIILIVFVVSGSEFGFCKAPDECTVDSRRCIAENRFTKKRYILYDVNPAEGFNLRRDVYIRIAVFLRKLIERDKEFQWQLVLPPWGNLYHWRSRNIGSQERLLWGTFFDITSLQLYIPVIEMYEFVEEYSCGNREVQLDRLYILQNDEEMFKTGKFENKNELIDCDHNSLRYHKLKQYMYTGPFWGYSNITARDVKCLKFHGIAQDLSQNLMPTRYRSVMFDRMEIALHDEYGSKEYWRARRSMRYNSELYDIAEDYRKIFLNSTNKNDNTERPADWTKEKNRRNARGGPYLAVHLRRRDFIMAHKASVPTIMNTALQLQKRMDKLGLTLLFIATDAEQYEFEELRLYLPQYKVMKYVPSDYVINKFKDGGVAIIDQIICSYARYFIGTYESTFTFRIQEDREIIGFPSDTTFNKLCKTNEDCTIDGFWSIVW
;
A
#
# COMPACT_ATOMS: atom_id res chain seq x y z
N MET A 1 72.30 -72.62 -17.38
CA MET A 1 71.44 -72.66 -18.59
C MET A 1 70.16 -71.90 -18.30
N SER A 2 69.86 -70.96 -19.20
CA SER A 2 68.64 -70.15 -19.35
C SER A 2 68.24 -69.21 -18.21
N ALA A 3 68.79 -68.00 -18.30
CA ALA A 3 68.28 -66.79 -17.67
C ALA A 3 66.88 -66.46 -18.23
N LEU A 4 65.86 -66.47 -17.37
CA LEU A 4 64.53 -66.01 -17.74
C LEU A 4 64.45 -64.50 -17.49
N LYS A 5 64.45 -63.78 -18.61
CA LYS A 5 64.47 -62.32 -18.72
C LYS A 5 63.24 -61.70 -18.06
N VAL A 6 63.51 -60.73 -17.20
CA VAL A 6 62.55 -59.72 -16.73
C VAL A 6 62.00 -58.97 -17.95
N LEU A 7 60.69 -59.04 -18.16
CA LEU A 7 59.99 -58.18 -19.10
C LEU A 7 59.06 -57.27 -18.29
N CYS A 8 59.58 -56.12 -17.87
CA CYS A 8 58.77 -55.01 -17.35
C CYS A 8 57.97 -54.43 -18.53
N ILE A 9 56.69 -54.76 -18.62
CA ILE A 9 55.75 -54.05 -19.50
C ILE A 9 55.39 -52.74 -18.80
N ILE A 10 56.09 -51.67 -19.18
CA ILE A 10 55.71 -50.29 -18.86
C ILE A 10 54.52 -49.96 -19.77
N ILE A 11 53.32 -49.99 -19.21
CA ILE A 11 52.13 -49.42 -19.85
C ILE A 11 52.24 -47.90 -19.69
N LEU A 12 52.77 -47.25 -20.73
CA LEU A 12 52.64 -45.80 -20.93
C LEU A 12 51.17 -45.50 -21.21
N ILE A 13 50.40 -45.19 -20.16
CA ILE A 13 49.13 -44.50 -20.32
C ILE A 13 49.48 -43.06 -20.72
N VAL A 14 49.49 -42.81 -22.03
CA VAL A 14 49.43 -41.45 -22.55
C VAL A 14 48.05 -40.92 -22.17
N PHE A 15 47.99 -40.17 -21.06
CA PHE A 15 46.90 -39.25 -20.82
C PHE A 15 46.92 -38.25 -21.96
N VAL A 16 46.02 -38.43 -22.94
CA VAL A 16 45.55 -37.30 -23.72
C VAL A 16 44.78 -36.42 -22.75
N VAL A 17 45.50 -35.51 -22.09
CA VAL A 17 44.89 -34.33 -21.49
C VAL A 17 44.35 -33.54 -22.67
N SER A 18 43.11 -33.82 -23.05
CA SER A 18 42.30 -32.82 -23.73
C SER A 18 42.16 -31.67 -22.74
N GLY A 19 43.09 -30.73 -22.81
CA GLY A 19 42.97 -29.45 -22.14
C GLY A 19 41.81 -28.70 -22.76
N SER A 20 40.58 -29.04 -22.36
CA SER A 20 39.59 -27.99 -22.20
C SER A 20 39.98 -27.28 -20.93
N GLU A 21 40.78 -26.22 -21.06
CA GLU A 21 40.74 -25.15 -20.07
C GLU A 21 39.25 -24.82 -19.88
N PHE A 22 38.65 -25.31 -18.79
CA PHE A 22 37.45 -24.70 -18.27
C PHE A 22 37.90 -23.34 -17.75
N GLY A 23 38.04 -22.39 -18.67
CA GLY A 23 38.16 -21.00 -18.34
C GLY A 23 36.97 -20.66 -17.45
N PHE A 24 37.25 -20.29 -16.20
CA PHE A 24 36.26 -19.63 -15.37
C PHE A 24 35.94 -18.29 -16.02
N CYS A 25 34.91 -18.26 -16.86
CA CYS A 25 34.34 -17.01 -17.34
C CYS A 25 33.76 -16.30 -16.12
N LYS A 26 34.33 -15.14 -15.76
CA LYS A 26 33.59 -14.15 -14.98
C LYS A 26 32.41 -13.71 -15.84
N ALA A 27 31.22 -14.23 -15.54
CA ALA A 27 30.00 -13.68 -16.10
C ALA A 27 29.87 -12.24 -15.58
N PRO A 28 29.62 -11.24 -16.43
CA PRO A 28 29.33 -9.89 -15.98
C PRO A 28 28.02 -9.86 -15.18
N ASP A 29 27.86 -8.89 -14.29
CA ASP A 29 26.65 -8.62 -13.51
C ASP A 29 25.44 -8.14 -14.35
N GLU A 30 25.45 -8.37 -15.67
CA GLU A 30 24.43 -7.95 -16.62
C GLU A 30 23.94 -9.13 -17.47
N CYS A 31 22.68 -9.04 -17.92
CA CYS A 31 22.04 -10.03 -18.78
C CYS A 31 22.78 -10.13 -20.13
N THR A 32 23.84 -10.92 -20.20
CA THR A 32 24.49 -11.26 -21.47
C THR A 32 23.74 -12.43 -22.11
N VAL A 33 23.09 -12.14 -23.23
CA VAL A 33 22.57 -13.17 -24.16
C VAL A 33 23.77 -13.76 -24.89
N ASP A 34 24.35 -14.84 -24.37
CA ASP A 34 25.29 -15.63 -25.15
C ASP A 34 24.57 -16.81 -25.84
N SER A 35 24.82 -16.91 -27.13
CA SER A 35 24.10 -17.71 -28.13
C SER A 35 24.56 -19.17 -28.18
N ARG A 36 25.09 -19.71 -27.08
CA ARG A 36 25.53 -21.11 -27.02
C ARG A 36 24.96 -21.77 -25.79
N ARG A 37 24.28 -22.90 -26.05
CA ARG A 37 23.70 -23.87 -25.10
C ARG A 37 24.49 -24.03 -23.80
N CYS A 38 24.27 -23.10 -22.88
CA CYS A 38 24.51 -23.24 -21.46
C CYS A 38 23.20 -22.81 -20.81
N ILE A 39 22.48 -23.75 -20.20
CA ILE A 39 21.52 -23.39 -19.16
C ILE A 39 22.42 -22.89 -18.03
N ALA A 40 22.69 -21.59 -18.02
CA ALA A 40 23.37 -20.96 -16.91
C ALA A 40 22.55 -21.31 -15.67
N GLU A 41 23.10 -22.16 -14.80
CA GLU A 41 22.62 -22.25 -13.44
C GLU A 41 22.73 -20.83 -12.89
N ASN A 42 21.57 -20.16 -12.78
CA ASN A 42 21.42 -18.84 -12.17
C ASN A 42 21.88 -18.95 -10.71
N ARG A 43 23.20 -18.91 -10.49
CA ARG A 43 23.80 -18.71 -9.18
C ARG A 43 23.59 -17.25 -8.80
N PHE A 44 22.34 -17.02 -8.39
CA PHE A 44 21.80 -16.03 -7.48
C PHE A 44 22.39 -14.62 -7.57
N THR A 45 21.71 -13.76 -8.32
CA THR A 45 21.58 -12.37 -7.85
C THR A 45 21.11 -12.42 -6.39
N LYS A 46 21.73 -11.62 -5.50
CA LYS A 46 21.33 -11.53 -4.09
C LYS A 46 19.94 -10.91 -3.92
N LYS A 47 19.32 -10.43 -5.00
CA LYS A 47 18.03 -9.75 -5.00
C LYS A 47 16.89 -10.71 -4.67
N ARG A 48 16.00 -10.28 -3.77
CA ARG A 48 14.82 -11.02 -3.35
C ARG A 48 13.61 -10.11 -3.38
N TYR A 49 12.48 -10.62 -3.86
CA TYR A 49 11.28 -9.83 -4.07
C TYR A 49 10.16 -10.33 -3.18
N ILE A 50 9.57 -9.40 -2.42
CA ILE A 50 8.31 -9.60 -1.73
C ILE A 50 7.22 -8.93 -2.56
N LEU A 51 6.16 -9.68 -2.81
CA LEU A 51 4.94 -9.20 -3.46
C LEU A 51 3.76 -9.42 -2.52
N TYR A 52 2.68 -8.67 -2.69
CA TYR A 52 1.48 -8.89 -1.91
C TYR A 52 0.21 -8.46 -2.62
N ASP A 53 -0.90 -9.07 -2.24
CA ASP A 53 -2.24 -8.58 -2.59
C ASP A 53 -3.15 -8.62 -1.35
N VAL A 54 -4.27 -7.95 -1.48
CA VAL A 54 -5.26 -7.72 -0.43
C VAL A 54 -6.61 -8.21 -0.92
N ASN A 55 -7.47 -8.65 0.00
CA ASN A 55 -8.86 -8.97 -0.30
C ASN A 55 -9.51 -7.93 -1.27
N PRO A 56 -10.11 -8.36 -2.40
CA PRO A 56 -10.71 -7.46 -3.39
C PRO A 56 -11.74 -6.48 -2.83
N ALA A 57 -12.44 -6.87 -1.77
CA ALA A 57 -13.43 -6.00 -1.13
C ALA A 57 -12.80 -4.77 -0.44
N GLU A 58 -11.49 -4.81 -0.16
CA GLU A 58 -10.82 -3.75 0.60
C GLU A 58 -10.55 -2.52 -0.25
N GLY A 59 -10.96 -1.38 0.29
CA GLY A 59 -10.83 -0.08 -0.35
C GLY A 59 -9.40 0.47 -0.37
N PHE A 60 -9.23 1.53 -1.17
CA PHE A 60 -7.95 2.22 -1.37
C PHE A 60 -7.21 2.56 -0.06
N ASN A 61 -7.92 3.10 0.93
CA ASN A 61 -7.30 3.56 2.18
C ASN A 61 -6.91 2.44 3.15
N LEU A 62 -7.62 1.30 3.15
CA LEU A 62 -7.15 0.14 3.92
C LEU A 62 -5.91 -0.47 3.26
N ARG A 63 -5.87 -0.55 1.93
CA ARG A 63 -4.69 -1.04 1.20
C ARG A 63 -3.43 -0.21 1.49
N ARG A 64 -3.58 1.10 1.69
CA ARG A 64 -2.50 1.98 2.17
C ARG A 64 -2.02 1.63 3.58
N ASP A 65 -2.93 1.23 4.47
CA ASP A 65 -2.55 0.73 5.80
C ASP A 65 -1.82 -0.61 5.71
N VAL A 66 -2.26 -1.52 4.83
CA VAL A 66 -1.55 -2.79 4.58
C VAL A 66 -0.15 -2.57 4.00
N TYR A 67 0.04 -1.54 3.17
CA TYR A 67 1.38 -1.12 2.72
C TYR A 67 2.29 -0.80 3.91
N ILE A 68 1.80 -0.08 4.92
CA ILE A 68 2.61 0.24 6.12
C ILE A 68 3.05 -1.04 6.83
N ARG A 69 2.14 -2.01 6.99
CA ARG A 69 2.44 -3.31 7.62
C ARG A 69 3.59 -4.02 6.89
N ILE A 70 3.49 -4.14 5.57
CA ILE A 70 4.50 -4.85 4.79
C ILE A 70 5.81 -4.05 4.66
N ALA A 71 5.73 -2.72 4.66
CA ALA A 71 6.91 -1.87 4.59
C ALA A 71 7.74 -1.96 5.89
N VAL A 72 7.09 -1.94 7.06
CA VAL A 72 7.75 -2.15 8.35
C VAL A 72 8.34 -3.57 8.44
N PHE A 73 7.59 -4.58 7.99
CA PHE A 73 8.10 -5.95 7.88
C PHE A 73 9.37 -6.03 7.02
N LEU A 74 9.36 -5.44 5.81
CA LEU A 74 10.52 -5.47 4.92
C LEU A 74 11.71 -4.73 5.55
N ARG A 75 11.45 -3.60 6.21
CA ARG A 75 12.49 -2.83 6.90
C ARG A 75 13.22 -3.68 7.93
N LYS A 76 12.48 -4.34 8.81
CA LYS A 76 13.04 -5.24 9.84
C LYS A 76 13.69 -6.48 9.23
N LEU A 77 13.14 -7.00 8.12
CA LEU A 77 13.74 -8.11 7.39
C LEU A 77 15.12 -7.73 6.85
N ILE A 78 15.28 -6.57 6.22
CA ILE A 78 16.57 -6.05 5.71
C ILE A 78 17.59 -5.88 6.84
N GLU A 79 17.14 -5.39 8.00
CA GLU A 79 18.03 -5.19 9.16
C GLU A 79 18.57 -6.52 9.71
N ARG A 80 17.74 -7.57 9.70
CA ARG A 80 18.09 -8.92 10.16
C ARG A 80 18.87 -9.74 9.12
N ASP A 81 18.47 -9.63 7.86
CA ASP A 81 18.98 -10.43 6.75
C ASP A 81 19.73 -9.57 5.74
N LYS A 82 21.02 -9.36 6.03
CA LYS A 82 21.93 -8.52 5.24
C LYS A 82 22.56 -9.27 4.06
N GLU A 83 22.35 -10.57 3.95
CA GLU A 83 22.93 -11.37 2.87
C GLU A 83 22.22 -11.09 1.54
N PHE A 84 20.92 -10.83 1.61
CA PHE A 84 20.06 -10.62 0.44
C PHE A 84 19.62 -9.16 0.29
N GLN A 85 19.44 -8.76 -0.96
CA GLN A 85 18.92 -7.45 -1.34
C GLN A 85 17.41 -7.55 -1.49
N TRP A 86 16.68 -7.44 -0.39
CA TRP A 86 15.23 -7.48 -0.37
C TRP A 86 14.62 -6.23 -1.03
N GLN A 87 13.58 -6.42 -1.83
CA GLN A 87 12.81 -5.36 -2.49
C GLN A 87 11.31 -5.66 -2.35
N LEU A 88 10.52 -4.61 -2.12
CA LEU A 88 9.06 -4.69 -2.18
C LEU A 88 8.60 -4.32 -3.58
N VAL A 89 7.86 -5.21 -4.21
CA VAL A 89 7.17 -4.90 -5.47
C VAL A 89 5.82 -4.30 -5.13
N LEU A 90 5.60 -3.08 -5.60
CA LEU A 90 4.37 -2.34 -5.36
C LEU A 90 3.22 -2.95 -6.19
N PRO A 91 2.11 -3.40 -5.55
CA PRO A 91 1.00 -4.00 -6.27
C PRO A 91 0.25 -2.93 -7.05
N PRO A 92 0.03 -3.11 -8.37
CA PRO A 92 -0.71 -2.15 -9.17
C PRO A 92 -2.13 -1.95 -8.64
N TRP A 93 -2.62 -0.72 -8.70
CA TRP A 93 -3.96 -0.40 -8.25
C TRP A 93 -5.00 -0.82 -9.29
N GLY A 94 -6.10 -1.40 -8.83
CA GLY A 94 -7.23 -1.73 -9.69
C GLY A 94 -8.34 -2.45 -8.93
N ASN A 95 -9.48 -2.60 -9.60
CA ASN A 95 -10.63 -3.38 -9.11
C ASN A 95 -11.12 -3.00 -7.72
N LEU A 96 -11.11 -1.70 -7.41
CA LEU A 96 -11.61 -1.18 -6.14
C LEU A 96 -13.11 -0.89 -6.21
N TYR A 97 -13.88 -1.44 -5.26
CA TYR A 97 -15.34 -1.30 -5.20
C TYR A 97 -15.86 0.15 -5.23
N HIS A 98 -15.06 1.09 -4.71
CA HIS A 98 -15.41 2.51 -4.66
C HIS A 98 -15.03 3.29 -5.93
N TRP A 99 -14.29 2.68 -6.86
CA TRP A 99 -13.95 3.29 -8.15
C TRP A 99 -15.08 3.02 -9.14
N ARG A 100 -15.95 4.02 -9.31
CA ARG A 100 -17.24 3.89 -9.98
C ARG A 100 -17.32 4.67 -11.29
N SER A 101 -16.36 5.54 -11.59
CA SER A 101 -16.34 6.28 -12.84
C SER A 101 -16.15 5.33 -14.01
N ARG A 102 -17.21 5.15 -14.82
CA ARG A 102 -17.22 4.23 -15.98
C ARG A 102 -16.83 4.90 -17.29
N ASN A 103 -16.92 6.24 -17.35
CA ASN A 103 -16.66 7.05 -18.54
C ASN A 103 -15.17 7.35 -18.78
N ILE A 104 -14.26 6.86 -17.92
CA ILE A 104 -12.83 7.22 -17.92
C ILE A 104 -11.89 6.06 -18.30
N GLY A 105 -12.45 5.03 -18.95
CA GLY A 105 -11.73 3.82 -19.34
C GLY A 105 -11.45 2.86 -18.18
N SER A 106 -10.60 1.86 -18.43
CA SER A 106 -10.20 0.90 -17.39
C SER A 106 -9.40 1.60 -16.28
N GLN A 107 -9.75 1.29 -15.03
CA GLN A 107 -9.05 1.73 -13.83
C GLN A 107 -8.30 0.55 -13.21
N GLU A 108 -7.60 -0.23 -14.04
CA GLU A 108 -6.81 -1.39 -13.62
C GLU A 108 -5.33 -1.18 -13.94
N ARG A 109 -4.46 -1.87 -13.20
CA ARG A 109 -2.99 -1.84 -13.37
C ARG A 109 -2.40 -0.42 -13.31
N LEU A 110 -2.98 0.44 -12.50
CA LEU A 110 -2.46 1.79 -12.29
C LEU A 110 -1.22 1.74 -11.41
N LEU A 111 -0.23 2.57 -11.74
CA LEU A 111 1.05 2.63 -11.04
C LEU A 111 0.92 3.35 -9.70
N TRP A 112 1.82 3.06 -8.77
CA TRP A 112 1.89 3.83 -7.53
C TRP A 112 2.33 5.26 -7.78
N GLY A 113 3.20 5.49 -8.77
CA GLY A 113 3.65 6.82 -9.19
C GLY A 113 2.53 7.74 -9.66
N THR A 114 1.36 7.19 -10.02
CA THR A 114 0.16 8.00 -10.30
C THR A 114 -0.38 8.68 -9.03
N PHE A 115 -0.20 8.09 -7.86
CA PHE A 115 -0.82 8.52 -6.60
C PHE A 115 0.19 9.01 -5.56
N PHE A 116 1.39 8.44 -5.56
CA PHE A 116 2.42 8.65 -4.55
C PHE A 116 3.77 8.99 -5.19
N ASP A 117 4.60 9.71 -4.45
CA ASP A 117 5.98 9.97 -4.82
C ASP A 117 6.84 8.73 -4.50
N ILE A 118 7.29 8.03 -5.54
CA ILE A 118 8.07 6.80 -5.40
C ILE A 118 9.40 7.06 -4.70
N THR A 119 10.05 8.20 -4.97
CA THR A 119 11.31 8.55 -4.32
C THR A 119 11.14 8.70 -2.81
N SER A 120 10.05 9.31 -2.34
CA SER A 120 9.73 9.38 -0.91
C SER A 120 9.56 8.00 -0.28
N LEU A 121 8.88 7.05 -0.95
CA LEU A 121 8.76 5.67 -0.47
C LEU A 121 10.13 4.98 -0.37
N GLN A 122 10.99 5.19 -1.39
CA GLN A 122 12.33 4.62 -1.49
C GLN A 122 13.28 5.08 -0.39
N LEU A 123 13.06 6.28 0.17
CA LEU A 123 13.82 6.75 1.35
C LEU A 123 13.55 5.92 2.62
N TYR A 124 12.43 5.19 2.68
CA TYR A 124 12.12 4.30 3.81
C TYR A 124 12.61 2.87 3.58
N ILE A 125 12.21 2.27 2.46
CA ILE A 125 12.54 0.90 2.04
C ILE A 125 12.72 0.80 0.52
N PRO A 126 13.50 -0.16 0.01
CA PRO A 126 13.66 -0.38 -1.43
C PRO A 126 12.34 -0.88 -2.04
N VAL A 127 11.62 0.02 -2.72
CA VAL A 127 10.40 -0.28 -3.47
C VAL A 127 10.64 -0.13 -4.98
N ILE A 128 9.97 -0.98 -5.75
CA ILE A 128 9.94 -0.91 -7.21
C ILE A 128 8.51 -1.08 -7.70
N GLU A 129 8.19 -0.48 -8.85
CA GLU A 129 6.92 -0.68 -9.53
C GLU A 129 6.84 -2.08 -10.16
N MET A 130 5.62 -2.56 -10.39
CA MET A 130 5.40 -3.89 -10.97
C MET A 130 6.05 -4.05 -12.35
N TYR A 131 6.07 -3.01 -13.18
CA TYR A 131 6.69 -3.10 -14.51
C TYR A 131 8.22 -3.25 -14.42
N GLU A 132 8.87 -2.55 -13.49
CA GLU A 132 10.32 -2.66 -13.24
C GLU A 132 10.66 -4.08 -12.76
N PHE A 133 9.82 -4.62 -11.87
CA PHE A 133 9.94 -6.01 -11.43
C PHE A 133 9.81 -7.00 -12.60
N VAL A 134 8.80 -6.85 -13.44
CA VAL A 134 8.60 -7.76 -14.59
C VAL A 134 9.79 -7.70 -15.53
N GLU A 135 10.31 -6.52 -15.84
CA GLU A 135 11.47 -6.33 -16.69
C GLU A 135 12.74 -6.97 -16.11
N GLU A 136 13.04 -6.68 -14.84
CA GLU A 136 14.24 -7.17 -14.14
C GLU A 136 14.17 -8.68 -13.82
N TYR A 137 13.00 -9.19 -13.46
CA TYR A 137 12.83 -10.57 -13.02
C TYR A 137 12.81 -11.54 -14.20
N SER A 138 12.15 -11.17 -15.31
CA SER A 138 12.02 -12.03 -16.51
C SER A 138 13.21 -11.96 -17.47
N CYS A 139 14.21 -11.12 -17.18
CA CYS A 139 15.32 -10.79 -18.08
C CYS A 139 14.81 -10.38 -19.48
N GLY A 140 13.75 -9.56 -19.53
CA GLY A 140 13.16 -9.05 -20.76
C GLY A 140 12.16 -9.96 -21.48
N ASN A 141 11.99 -11.23 -21.06
CA ASN A 141 11.04 -12.16 -21.69
C ASN A 141 9.57 -11.85 -21.37
N ARG A 142 9.29 -10.89 -20.47
CA ARG A 142 7.97 -10.43 -20.00
C ARG A 142 7.10 -11.47 -19.30
N GLU A 143 7.35 -12.76 -19.46
CA GLU A 143 6.70 -13.82 -18.68
C GLU A 143 7.36 -13.96 -17.31
N VAL A 144 6.54 -13.96 -16.26
CA VAL A 144 7.01 -14.07 -14.88
C VAL A 144 6.38 -15.28 -14.21
N GLN A 145 7.22 -16.13 -13.64
CA GLN A 145 6.80 -17.21 -12.75
C GLN A 145 7.35 -16.94 -11.35
N LEU A 146 6.46 -16.59 -10.42
CA LEU A 146 6.78 -16.41 -9.00
C LEU A 146 7.13 -17.75 -8.36
N ASP A 147 8.10 -17.79 -7.46
CA ASP A 147 8.56 -19.06 -6.89
C ASP A 147 7.61 -19.63 -5.83
N ARG A 148 6.98 -18.74 -5.05
CA ARG A 148 6.15 -19.10 -3.90
C ARG A 148 5.01 -18.10 -3.71
N LEU A 149 3.80 -18.61 -3.54
CA LEU A 149 2.63 -17.82 -3.16
C LEU A 149 2.00 -18.41 -1.88
N TYR A 150 1.86 -17.57 -0.86
CA TYR A 150 1.14 -17.88 0.38
C TYR A 150 -0.20 -17.16 0.39
N ILE A 151 -1.28 -17.90 0.61
CA ILE A 151 -2.63 -17.36 0.77
C ILE A 151 -2.94 -17.37 2.26
N LEU A 152 -2.97 -16.19 2.87
CA LEU A 152 -3.30 -16.08 4.28
C LEU A 152 -4.79 -16.38 4.50
N GLN A 153 -5.08 -17.11 5.57
CA GLN A 153 -6.42 -17.45 6.01
C GLN A 153 -6.54 -17.19 7.51
N ASN A 154 -7.70 -16.66 7.89
CA ASN A 154 -8.05 -16.45 9.29
C ASN A 154 -8.17 -17.79 10.03
N ASP A 155 -7.84 -17.81 11.31
CA ASP A 155 -8.15 -18.94 12.18
C ASP A 155 -9.58 -18.82 12.72
N GLU A 156 -10.52 -19.57 12.13
CA GLU A 156 -11.93 -19.54 12.53
C GLU A 156 -12.15 -19.90 14.01
N GLU A 157 -11.31 -20.77 14.57
CA GLU A 157 -11.44 -21.22 15.96
C GLU A 157 -11.15 -20.08 16.94
N MET A 158 -10.28 -19.14 16.60
CA MET A 158 -10.06 -17.94 17.40
C MET A 158 -11.30 -17.06 17.45
N PHE A 159 -12.00 -16.87 16.33
CA PHE A 159 -13.23 -16.07 16.32
C PHE A 159 -14.36 -16.74 17.13
N LYS A 160 -14.36 -18.07 17.21
CA LYS A 160 -15.32 -18.83 18.04
C LYS A 160 -14.96 -18.81 19.52
N THR A 161 -13.68 -18.93 19.86
CA THR A 161 -13.22 -19.13 21.25
C THR A 161 -12.77 -17.84 21.94
N GLY A 162 -12.46 -16.79 21.18
CA GLY A 162 -11.86 -15.55 21.68
C GLY A 162 -10.42 -15.68 22.17
N LYS A 163 -9.75 -16.82 21.93
CA LYS A 163 -8.36 -17.04 22.34
C LYS A 163 -7.40 -16.53 21.27
N PHE A 164 -6.72 -15.43 21.59
CA PHE A 164 -5.72 -14.80 20.72
C PHE A 164 -4.35 -15.46 20.90
N GLU A 165 -4.07 -16.47 20.07
CA GLU A 165 -2.78 -17.17 20.02
C GLU A 165 -2.17 -17.03 18.63
N ASN A 166 -0.89 -16.66 18.56
CA ASN A 166 -0.20 -16.52 17.28
C ASN A 166 -0.15 -17.86 16.54
N LYS A 167 -0.48 -17.85 15.25
CA LYS A 167 -0.49 -19.01 14.38
C LYS A 167 0.16 -18.71 13.05
N ASN A 168 0.88 -19.69 12.54
CA ASN A 168 1.52 -19.63 11.24
C ASN A 168 1.72 -21.08 10.75
N GLU A 169 0.60 -21.68 10.36
CA GLU A 169 0.48 -23.11 10.08
C GLU A 169 0.15 -23.34 8.60
N LEU A 170 0.91 -24.21 7.95
CA LEU A 170 0.59 -24.67 6.61
C LEU A 170 -0.63 -25.58 6.66
N ILE A 171 -1.62 -25.26 5.84
CA ILE A 171 -2.86 -26.03 5.72
C ILE A 171 -3.12 -26.36 4.26
N ASP A 172 -3.93 -27.40 4.05
CA ASP A 172 -4.46 -27.70 2.73
C ASP A 172 -5.36 -26.56 2.27
N CYS A 173 -5.14 -26.11 1.05
CA CYS A 173 -5.97 -25.08 0.47
C CYS A 173 -7.34 -25.64 0.10
N ASP A 174 -8.42 -24.94 0.47
CA ASP A 174 -9.75 -25.25 -0.06
C ASP A 174 -9.82 -24.91 -1.55
N HIS A 175 -9.62 -25.92 -2.39
CA HIS A 175 -9.60 -25.81 -3.84
C HIS A 175 -10.86 -25.19 -4.44
N ASN A 176 -12.01 -25.25 -3.75
CA ASN A 176 -13.27 -24.69 -4.25
C ASN A 176 -13.36 -23.17 -4.05
N SER A 177 -12.65 -22.62 -3.05
CA SER A 177 -12.67 -21.18 -2.72
C SER A 177 -11.45 -20.43 -3.24
N LEU A 178 -10.50 -21.12 -3.88
CA LEU A 178 -9.26 -20.52 -4.34
C LEU A 178 -9.45 -19.72 -5.63
N ARG A 179 -8.99 -18.46 -5.60
CA ARG A 179 -8.83 -17.64 -6.81
C ARG A 179 -7.70 -18.13 -7.72
N TYR A 180 -6.83 -19.01 -7.22
CA TYR A 180 -5.68 -19.54 -7.96
C TYR A 180 -5.91 -21.00 -8.33
N HIS A 181 -5.74 -21.32 -9.60
CA HIS A 181 -5.95 -22.66 -10.13
C HIS A 181 -4.71 -23.19 -10.82
N LYS A 182 -4.49 -24.50 -10.68
CA LYS A 182 -3.35 -25.20 -11.28
C LYS A 182 -3.63 -25.45 -12.76
N LEU A 183 -2.82 -24.86 -13.64
CA LEU A 183 -2.89 -25.13 -15.08
C LEU A 183 -2.12 -26.38 -15.46
N LYS A 184 -0.87 -26.48 -14.96
CA LYS A 184 0.07 -27.58 -15.25
C LYS A 184 0.91 -27.87 -14.01
N GLN A 185 1.75 -28.91 -14.07
CA GLN A 185 2.72 -29.16 -13.01
C GLN A 185 3.60 -27.91 -12.83
N TYR A 186 3.71 -27.42 -11.59
CA TYR A 186 4.46 -26.21 -11.25
C TYR A 186 4.00 -24.92 -11.94
N MET A 187 2.72 -24.81 -12.30
CA MET A 187 2.18 -23.61 -12.93
C MET A 187 0.74 -23.35 -12.45
N TYR A 188 0.60 -22.30 -11.64
CA TYR A 188 -0.67 -21.78 -11.14
C TYR A 188 -0.95 -20.43 -11.77
N THR A 189 -2.18 -20.22 -12.19
CA THR A 189 -2.69 -18.92 -12.64
C THR A 189 -3.73 -18.39 -11.66
N GLY A 190 -4.06 -17.11 -11.76
CA GLY A 190 -4.97 -16.42 -10.84
C GLY A 190 -5.11 -14.94 -11.21
N PRO A 191 -5.59 -14.11 -10.27
CA PRO A 191 -5.86 -12.70 -10.56
C PRO A 191 -4.60 -11.89 -10.91
N PHE A 192 -3.50 -12.10 -10.17
CA PHE A 192 -2.19 -11.43 -10.35
C PHE A 192 -2.29 -9.96 -10.79
N TRP A 193 -3.09 -9.16 -10.09
CA TRP A 193 -3.34 -7.74 -10.36
C TRP A 193 -3.80 -7.41 -11.81
N GLY A 194 -4.38 -8.38 -12.52
CA GLY A 194 -4.82 -8.25 -13.92
C GLY A 194 -3.75 -8.60 -14.96
N TYR A 195 -2.61 -9.18 -14.56
CA TYR A 195 -1.56 -9.61 -15.47
C TYR A 195 -1.72 -11.08 -15.85
N SER A 196 -1.96 -11.35 -17.12
CA SER A 196 -2.05 -12.71 -17.67
C SER A 196 -0.70 -13.40 -17.84
N ASN A 197 0.38 -12.62 -17.87
CA ASN A 197 1.77 -13.07 -18.02
C ASN A 197 2.48 -13.37 -16.69
N ILE A 198 1.78 -13.25 -15.56
CA ILE A 198 2.31 -13.59 -14.23
C ILE A 198 1.66 -14.91 -13.77
N THR A 199 2.48 -15.86 -13.35
CA THR A 199 2.06 -17.15 -12.80
C THR A 199 2.83 -17.45 -11.52
N ALA A 200 2.44 -18.48 -10.76
CA ALA A 200 3.18 -18.97 -9.61
C ALA A 200 3.57 -20.44 -9.77
N ARG A 201 4.76 -20.80 -9.28
CA ARG A 201 5.30 -22.17 -9.32
C ARG A 201 4.66 -23.06 -8.26
N ASP A 202 4.46 -22.53 -7.07
CA ASP A 202 3.87 -23.25 -5.94
C ASP A 202 2.98 -22.33 -5.10
N VAL A 203 1.84 -22.86 -4.67
CA VAL A 203 0.79 -22.16 -3.92
C VAL A 203 0.56 -22.91 -2.61
N LYS A 204 0.58 -22.20 -1.49
CA LYS A 204 0.34 -22.73 -0.15
C LYS A 204 -0.66 -21.87 0.59
N CYS A 205 -1.51 -22.49 1.40
CA CYS A 205 -2.42 -21.79 2.29
C CYS A 205 -1.82 -21.77 3.69
N LEU A 206 -1.93 -20.61 4.33
CA LEU A 206 -1.35 -20.38 5.63
C LEU A 206 -2.44 -19.89 6.57
N LYS A 207 -2.79 -20.72 7.55
CA LYS A 207 -3.61 -20.27 8.68
C LYS A 207 -2.74 -19.35 9.52
N PHE A 208 -3.11 -18.08 9.56
CA PHE A 208 -2.26 -17.03 10.11
C PHE A 208 -3.00 -16.18 11.13
N HIS A 209 -2.34 -15.97 12.25
CA HIS A 209 -2.67 -14.95 13.23
C HIS A 209 -1.39 -14.42 13.85
N GLY A 210 -1.20 -13.12 13.81
CA GLY A 210 -0.02 -12.49 14.35
C GLY A 210 0.32 -11.21 13.60
N ILE A 211 1.54 -10.75 13.84
CA ILE A 211 2.06 -9.53 13.24
C ILE A 211 2.79 -9.83 11.93
N ALA A 212 2.89 -8.85 11.03
CA ALA A 212 3.54 -9.03 9.74
C ALA A 212 4.97 -9.60 9.85
N GLN A 213 5.71 -9.27 10.91
CA GLN A 213 7.05 -9.83 11.18
C GLN A 213 7.08 -11.37 11.29
N ASP A 214 6.01 -11.99 11.80
CA ASP A 214 5.94 -13.45 11.98
C ASP A 214 5.91 -14.18 10.65
N LEU A 215 5.52 -13.53 9.55
CA LEU A 215 5.58 -14.11 8.20
C LEU A 215 7.01 -14.37 7.73
N SER A 216 8.01 -13.77 8.38
CA SER A 216 9.42 -13.95 8.02
C SER A 216 9.88 -15.42 8.12
N GLN A 217 9.25 -16.24 8.95
CA GLN A 217 9.56 -17.66 9.08
C GLN A 217 9.20 -18.48 7.83
N ASN A 218 8.34 -17.94 6.95
CA ASN A 218 7.93 -18.58 5.70
C ASN A 218 8.89 -18.30 4.54
N LEU A 219 9.91 -17.47 4.77
CA LEU A 219 10.87 -17.11 3.74
C LEU A 219 12.02 -18.12 3.69
N MET A 220 12.33 -18.59 2.48
CA MET A 220 13.52 -19.41 2.21
C MET A 220 14.37 -18.72 1.13
N PRO A 221 15.10 -17.65 1.46
CA PRO A 221 15.79 -16.83 0.47
C PRO A 221 16.89 -17.57 -0.29
N THR A 222 17.46 -18.64 0.25
CA THR A 222 18.39 -19.50 -0.50
C THR A 222 17.72 -20.31 -1.61
N ARG A 223 16.38 -20.46 -1.57
CA ARG A 223 15.59 -21.29 -2.50
C ARG A 223 14.64 -20.50 -3.38
N TYR A 224 14.03 -19.43 -2.86
CA TYR A 224 13.01 -18.64 -3.56
C TYR A 224 13.53 -17.22 -3.77
N ARG A 225 13.52 -16.76 -5.03
CA ARG A 225 13.83 -15.38 -5.42
C ARG A 225 12.62 -14.47 -5.23
N SER A 226 11.41 -14.98 -5.43
CA SER A 226 10.15 -14.21 -5.29
C SER A 226 9.14 -14.92 -4.38
N VAL A 227 8.60 -14.19 -3.41
CA VAL A 227 7.54 -14.66 -2.50
C VAL A 227 6.38 -13.68 -2.51
N MET A 228 5.17 -14.17 -2.79
CA MET A 228 3.94 -13.39 -2.75
C MET A 228 3.07 -13.79 -1.55
N PHE A 229 2.56 -12.80 -0.81
CA PHE A 229 1.54 -12.99 0.22
C PHE A 229 0.20 -12.41 -0.25
N ASP A 230 -0.77 -13.27 -0.54
CA ASP A 230 -2.16 -12.84 -0.76
C ASP A 230 -2.91 -12.78 0.58
N ARG A 231 -3.96 -11.95 0.62
CA ARG A 231 -4.76 -11.69 1.83
C ARG A 231 -3.95 -11.03 2.95
N MET A 232 -3.05 -10.13 2.56
CA MET A 232 -2.12 -9.46 3.47
C MET A 232 -2.82 -8.57 4.52
N GLU A 233 -4.13 -8.28 4.36
CA GLU A 233 -4.92 -7.62 5.41
C GLU A 233 -5.04 -8.41 6.70
N ILE A 234 -4.83 -9.73 6.66
CA ILE A 234 -4.92 -10.62 7.83
C ILE A 234 -3.76 -10.39 8.79
N ALA A 235 -2.57 -10.10 8.25
CA ALA A 235 -1.41 -9.81 9.09
C ALA A 235 -1.55 -8.45 9.76
N LEU A 236 -1.34 -8.39 11.08
CA LEU A 236 -1.46 -7.16 11.85
C LEU A 236 -0.18 -6.30 11.77
N HIS A 237 -0.29 -5.05 12.19
CA HIS A 237 0.88 -4.21 12.43
C HIS A 237 1.73 -4.81 13.56
N ASP A 238 3.05 -4.76 13.40
CA ASP A 238 3.98 -5.13 14.48
C ASP A 238 3.71 -4.34 15.76
N GLU A 239 3.75 -3.02 15.64
CA GLU A 239 3.43 -2.07 16.71
C GLU A 239 2.71 -0.87 16.09
N TYR A 240 1.38 -0.84 16.22
CA TYR A 240 0.57 0.23 15.66
C TYR A 240 0.92 1.59 16.32
N GLY A 241 1.08 2.64 15.52
CA GLY A 241 1.42 3.98 16.04
C GLY A 241 2.86 4.14 16.56
N SER A 242 3.72 3.14 16.40
CA SER A 242 5.14 3.21 16.73
C SER A 242 5.91 4.20 15.84
N LYS A 243 7.18 4.45 16.18
CA LYS A 243 8.08 5.28 15.36
C LYS A 243 8.22 4.73 13.93
N GLU A 244 8.36 3.41 13.77
CA GLU A 244 8.50 2.81 12.43
C GLU A 244 7.18 2.84 11.66
N TYR A 245 6.03 2.69 12.33
CA TYR A 245 4.72 2.96 11.72
C TYR A 245 4.67 4.38 11.12
N TRP A 246 5.06 5.38 11.91
CA TRP A 246 5.01 6.78 11.48
C TRP A 246 6.06 7.12 10.41
N ARG A 247 7.24 6.49 10.42
CA ARG A 247 8.23 6.63 9.33
C ARG A 247 7.69 6.07 8.02
N ALA A 248 7.10 4.87 8.04
CA ALA A 248 6.43 4.30 6.88
C ALA A 248 5.26 5.17 6.42
N ARG A 249 4.45 5.72 7.34
CA ARG A 249 3.33 6.59 7.00
C ARG A 249 3.76 7.94 6.41
N ARG A 250 4.86 8.52 6.90
CA ARG A 250 5.44 9.78 6.41
C ARG A 250 6.08 9.64 5.03
N SER A 251 6.61 8.45 4.71
CA SER A 251 7.20 8.18 3.39
C SER A 251 6.16 8.13 2.27
N MET A 252 4.89 7.88 2.59
CA MET A 252 3.76 7.92 1.65
C MET A 252 3.35 9.35 1.28
N ARG A 253 4.28 10.12 0.71
CA ARG A 253 3.97 11.43 0.10
C ARG A 253 3.14 11.22 -1.16
N TYR A 254 2.12 12.06 -1.35
CA TYR A 254 1.33 12.03 -2.58
C TYR A 254 2.16 12.51 -3.78
N ASN A 255 1.72 12.14 -4.98
CA ASN A 255 2.26 12.67 -6.23
C ASN A 255 2.24 14.21 -6.20
N SER A 256 3.33 14.85 -6.65
CA SER A 256 3.48 16.32 -6.59
C SER A 256 2.38 17.07 -7.32
N GLU A 257 1.91 16.55 -8.44
CA GLU A 257 0.86 17.20 -9.22
C GLU A 257 -0.50 17.15 -8.51
N LEU A 258 -0.77 16.09 -7.73
CA LEU A 258 -1.96 16.03 -6.87
C LEU A 258 -1.86 17.07 -5.74
N TYR A 259 -0.66 17.32 -5.20
CA TYR A 259 -0.44 18.43 -4.27
C TYR A 259 -0.68 19.79 -4.93
N ASP A 260 -0.16 20.00 -6.14
CA ASP A 260 -0.31 21.26 -6.88
C ASP A 260 -1.78 21.56 -7.18
N ILE A 261 -2.53 20.56 -7.68
CA ILE A 261 -3.97 20.69 -7.96
C ILE A 261 -4.75 21.04 -6.69
N ALA A 262 -4.45 20.38 -5.57
CA ALA A 262 -5.10 20.66 -4.29
C ALA A 262 -4.71 22.03 -3.73
N GLU A 263 -3.46 22.47 -3.90
CA GLU A 263 -2.99 23.80 -3.52
C GLU A 263 -3.67 24.90 -4.33
N ASP A 264 -3.80 24.73 -5.65
CA ASP A 264 -4.52 25.66 -6.51
C ASP A 264 -5.99 25.78 -6.10
N TYR A 265 -6.66 24.65 -5.83
CA TYR A 265 -8.04 24.68 -5.34
C TYR A 265 -8.16 25.45 -4.01
N ARG A 266 -7.28 25.15 -3.05
CA ARG A 266 -7.25 25.84 -1.74
C ARG A 266 -7.02 27.34 -1.89
N LYS A 267 -6.11 27.75 -2.77
CA LYS A 267 -5.81 29.15 -3.03
C LYS A 267 -7.00 29.89 -3.65
N ILE A 268 -7.60 29.32 -4.69
CA ILE A 268 -8.66 29.96 -5.48
C ILE A 268 -9.99 30.00 -4.71
N PHE A 269 -10.36 28.89 -4.07
CA PHE A 269 -11.72 28.72 -3.54
C PHE A 269 -11.83 28.85 -2.03
N LEU A 270 -10.74 28.59 -1.30
CA LEU A 270 -10.74 28.49 0.16
C LEU A 270 -9.87 29.55 0.86
N ASN A 271 -9.26 30.47 0.10
CA ASN A 271 -8.34 31.50 0.61
C ASN A 271 -7.24 30.92 1.52
N SER A 272 -6.66 29.79 1.09
CA SER A 272 -5.73 28.98 1.87
C SER A 272 -4.42 28.80 1.10
N THR A 273 -3.29 29.06 1.77
CA THR A 273 -1.93 28.87 1.22
C THR A 273 -1.00 28.38 2.32
N ASN A 274 0.02 27.60 1.97
CA ASN A 274 0.88 26.95 2.98
C ASN A 274 1.56 27.97 3.92
N LYS A 275 1.97 29.12 3.36
CA LYS A 275 2.61 30.21 4.10
C LYS A 275 1.65 30.88 5.09
N ASN A 276 0.43 31.22 4.67
CA ASN A 276 -0.54 31.90 5.55
C ASN A 276 -1.11 30.95 6.62
N ASP A 277 -1.14 29.66 6.30
CA ASP A 277 -1.75 28.62 7.13
C ASP A 277 -0.73 27.93 8.04
N ASN A 278 0.56 28.27 7.92
CA ASN A 278 1.68 27.65 8.63
C ASN A 278 1.73 26.11 8.44
N THR A 279 1.54 25.65 7.20
CA THR A 279 1.46 24.22 6.84
C THR A 279 2.58 23.79 5.89
N GLU A 280 3.60 24.62 5.68
CA GLU A 280 4.77 24.29 4.85
C GLU A 280 5.49 23.05 5.40
N ARG A 281 5.90 22.15 4.50
CA ARG A 281 6.61 20.90 4.85
C ARG A 281 7.89 20.82 4.02
N PRO A 282 8.98 20.23 4.56
CA PRO A 282 10.14 19.94 3.76
C PRO A 282 9.79 18.93 2.65
N ALA A 283 10.46 19.07 1.50
CA ALA A 283 10.33 18.15 0.38
C ALA A 283 10.78 16.73 0.79
N ASP A 284 11.94 16.64 1.43
CA ASP A 284 12.42 15.41 2.06
C ASP A 284 11.68 15.18 3.39
N TRP A 285 10.82 14.16 3.41
CA TRP A 285 10.00 13.83 4.57
C TRP A 285 10.84 13.45 5.79
N THR A 286 12.07 12.95 5.61
CA THR A 286 12.94 12.56 6.74
C THR A 286 13.36 13.75 7.58
N LYS A 287 13.32 14.96 7.01
CA LYS A 287 13.66 16.24 7.66
C LYS A 287 12.47 16.89 8.39
N GLU A 288 11.28 16.30 8.32
CA GLU A 288 10.14 16.76 9.12
C GLU A 288 10.46 16.63 10.62
N LYS A 289 9.93 17.56 11.40
CA LYS A 289 10.14 17.65 12.84
C LYS A 289 8.81 17.78 13.56
N ASN A 290 8.81 17.40 14.83
CA ASN A 290 7.66 17.61 15.71
C ASN A 290 7.29 19.09 15.77
N ARG A 291 6.03 19.40 15.43
CA ARG A 291 5.41 20.72 15.62
C ARG A 291 3.91 20.56 15.81
N ARG A 292 3.31 21.54 16.48
CA ARG A 292 1.86 21.62 16.77
C ARG A 292 1.27 23.01 16.49
N ASN A 293 1.93 23.78 15.64
CA ASN A 293 1.58 25.18 15.37
C ASN A 293 0.93 25.38 13.99
N ALA A 294 0.61 24.32 13.23
CA ALA A 294 -0.11 24.46 11.97
C ALA A 294 -1.50 25.06 12.23
N ARG A 295 -1.84 26.11 11.48
CA ARG A 295 -3.09 26.88 11.67
C ARG A 295 -4.20 26.41 10.73
N GLY A 296 -3.86 26.09 9.49
CA GLY A 296 -4.81 25.71 8.45
C GLY A 296 -5.59 26.88 7.87
N GLY A 297 -6.09 26.65 6.64
CA GLY A 297 -6.86 27.61 5.88
C GLY A 297 -8.16 28.00 6.56
N PRO A 298 -8.74 29.18 6.26
CA PRO A 298 -9.93 29.71 6.94
C PRO A 298 -11.23 29.00 6.53
N TYR A 299 -11.27 27.66 6.63
CA TYR A 299 -12.41 26.80 6.34
C TYR A 299 -12.44 25.60 7.30
N LEU A 300 -13.64 25.06 7.50
CA LEU A 300 -13.85 23.76 8.13
C LEU A 300 -13.90 22.71 7.03
N ALA A 301 -13.27 21.56 7.25
CA ALA A 301 -13.44 20.41 6.36
C ALA A 301 -14.18 19.29 7.07
N VAL A 302 -15.12 18.68 6.36
CA VAL A 302 -15.81 17.48 6.80
C VAL A 302 -15.61 16.35 5.81
N HIS A 303 -15.30 15.16 6.31
CA HIS A 303 -15.40 13.94 5.54
C HIS A 303 -16.67 13.19 5.95
N LEU A 304 -17.64 13.14 5.03
CA LEU A 304 -18.95 12.53 5.22
C LEU A 304 -19.03 11.24 4.38
N ARG A 305 -18.82 10.08 5.01
CA ARG A 305 -18.93 8.76 4.36
C ARG A 305 -20.36 8.24 4.47
N ARG A 306 -21.00 7.98 3.33
CA ARG A 306 -22.41 7.57 3.21
C ARG A 306 -22.55 6.22 2.53
N ARG A 307 -23.26 6.09 1.40
CA ARG A 307 -23.38 4.86 0.58
C ARG A 307 -23.53 3.57 1.40
N ASP A 308 -22.71 2.56 1.13
CA ASP A 308 -22.65 1.27 1.82
C ASP A 308 -22.46 1.43 3.35
N PHE A 309 -21.77 2.49 3.77
CA PHE A 309 -21.53 2.80 5.18
C PHE A 309 -22.81 3.11 5.94
N ILE A 310 -23.84 3.68 5.30
CA ILE A 310 -25.14 3.89 5.93
C ILE A 310 -25.75 2.55 6.34
N MET A 311 -25.60 1.52 5.50
CA MET A 311 -26.17 0.20 5.76
C MET A 311 -25.38 -0.58 6.81
N ALA A 312 -24.05 -0.54 6.72
CA ALA A 312 -23.16 -1.27 7.64
C ALA A 312 -23.03 -0.60 9.02
N HIS A 313 -23.08 0.73 9.09
CA HIS A 313 -22.81 1.51 10.31
C HIS A 313 -24.01 2.39 10.72
N LYS A 314 -25.24 1.85 10.61
CA LYS A 314 -26.49 2.57 10.95
C LYS A 314 -26.47 3.22 12.33
N ALA A 315 -25.79 2.62 13.30
CA ALA A 315 -25.75 3.09 14.68
C ALA A 315 -24.85 4.34 14.88
N SER A 316 -23.86 4.58 14.02
CA SER A 316 -22.88 5.66 14.18
C SER A 316 -23.02 6.79 13.16
N VAL A 317 -23.55 6.51 11.96
CA VAL A 317 -23.66 7.52 10.89
C VAL A 317 -24.88 8.42 11.10
N PRO A 318 -24.71 9.76 11.15
CA PRO A 318 -25.83 10.70 11.28
C PRO A 318 -26.72 10.82 10.03
N THR A 319 -27.91 11.38 10.23
CA THR A 319 -28.74 11.90 9.15
C THR A 319 -28.11 13.16 8.55
N ILE A 320 -28.58 13.56 7.36
CA ILE A 320 -28.12 14.80 6.70
C ILE A 320 -28.43 16.02 7.57
N MET A 321 -29.64 16.09 8.12
CA MET A 321 -30.05 17.15 9.05
C MET A 321 -29.17 17.20 10.31
N ASN A 322 -28.91 16.06 10.97
CA ASN A 322 -28.03 16.02 12.16
C ASN A 322 -26.60 16.42 11.82
N THR A 323 -26.13 16.07 10.61
CA THR A 323 -24.82 16.49 10.10
C THR A 323 -24.78 18.01 9.95
N ALA A 324 -25.81 18.61 9.34
CA ALA A 324 -25.91 20.06 9.18
C ALA A 324 -25.88 20.80 10.52
N LEU A 325 -26.66 20.35 11.51
CA LEU A 325 -26.70 20.97 12.84
C LEU A 325 -25.34 20.94 13.55
N GLN A 326 -24.64 19.80 13.48
CA GLN A 326 -23.30 19.68 14.04
C GLN A 326 -22.30 20.62 13.35
N LEU A 327 -22.36 20.70 12.02
CA LEU A 327 -21.50 21.58 11.24
C LEU A 327 -21.78 23.05 11.54
N GLN A 328 -23.04 23.46 11.60
CA GLN A 328 -23.46 24.82 11.97
C GLN A 328 -22.91 25.22 13.34
N LYS A 329 -23.14 24.40 14.37
CA LYS A 329 -22.63 24.62 15.73
C LYS A 329 -21.11 24.85 15.74
N ARG A 330 -20.36 24.07 14.95
CA ARG A 330 -18.89 24.14 14.89
C ARG A 330 -18.41 25.32 14.05
N MET A 331 -19.05 25.61 12.93
CA MET A 331 -18.75 26.77 12.08
C MET A 331 -18.93 28.08 12.84
N ASP A 332 -20.06 28.25 13.54
CA ASP A 332 -20.37 29.44 14.33
C ASP A 332 -19.36 29.61 15.48
N LYS A 333 -19.06 28.54 16.21
CA LYS A 333 -18.08 28.55 17.30
C LYS A 333 -16.69 28.99 16.83
N LEU A 334 -16.30 28.60 15.62
CA LEU A 334 -14.99 28.89 15.04
C LEU A 334 -14.95 30.20 14.24
N GLY A 335 -16.10 30.86 14.04
CA GLY A 335 -16.22 32.05 13.19
C GLY A 335 -15.84 31.78 11.73
N LEU A 336 -16.11 30.57 11.22
CA LEU A 336 -15.80 30.16 9.86
C LEU A 336 -17.02 30.31 8.95
N THR A 337 -16.80 30.74 7.71
CA THR A 337 -17.87 30.92 6.70
C THR A 337 -17.76 29.96 5.51
N LEU A 338 -16.61 29.29 5.36
CA LEU A 338 -16.32 28.33 4.30
C LEU A 338 -16.34 26.90 4.86
N LEU A 339 -17.13 26.04 4.24
CA LEU A 339 -17.20 24.61 4.55
C LEU A 339 -16.79 23.80 3.32
N PHE A 340 -15.77 22.96 3.46
CA PHE A 340 -15.39 21.99 2.44
C PHE A 340 -15.90 20.60 2.80
N ILE A 341 -16.53 19.91 1.84
CA ILE A 341 -17.13 18.59 2.02
C ILE A 341 -16.45 17.58 1.08
N ALA A 342 -15.74 16.63 1.67
CA ALA A 342 -15.33 15.39 1.01
C ALA A 342 -16.38 14.31 1.27
N THR A 343 -17.03 13.82 0.22
CA THR A 343 -18.12 12.84 0.38
C THR A 343 -18.32 11.97 -0.85
N ASP A 344 -18.68 10.71 -0.60
CA ASP A 344 -19.12 9.74 -1.60
C ASP A 344 -20.66 9.71 -1.76
N ALA A 345 -21.38 10.60 -1.08
CA ALA A 345 -22.83 10.75 -1.16
C ALA A 345 -23.32 10.99 -2.59
N GLU A 346 -24.59 10.65 -2.83
CA GLU A 346 -25.26 11.03 -4.08
C GLU A 346 -25.36 12.56 -4.21
N GLN A 347 -25.55 13.08 -5.42
CA GLN A 347 -25.70 14.52 -5.63
C GLN A 347 -26.89 15.09 -4.86
N TYR A 348 -28.02 14.39 -4.80
CA TYR A 348 -29.21 14.88 -4.07
C TYR A 348 -28.95 15.01 -2.55
N GLU A 349 -28.17 14.09 -1.96
CA GLU A 349 -27.81 14.13 -0.53
C GLU A 349 -26.89 15.32 -0.22
N PHE A 350 -25.98 15.63 -1.16
CA PHE A 350 -25.13 16.81 -1.06
C PHE A 350 -25.93 18.11 -1.15
N GLU A 351 -26.87 18.21 -2.10
CA GLU A 351 -27.73 19.40 -2.22
C GLU A 351 -28.66 19.53 -1.00
N GLU A 352 -29.20 18.44 -0.47
CA GLU A 352 -29.98 18.45 0.77
C GLU A 352 -29.17 19.01 1.94
N LEU A 353 -27.92 18.55 2.12
CA LEU A 353 -27.02 19.07 3.16
C LEU A 353 -26.76 20.57 2.98
N ARG A 354 -26.57 21.01 1.74
CA ARG A 354 -26.33 22.42 1.40
C ARG A 354 -27.55 23.29 1.71
N LEU A 355 -28.77 22.80 1.48
CA LEU A 355 -30.01 23.52 1.80
C LEU A 355 -30.18 23.81 3.31
N TYR A 356 -29.64 22.95 4.17
CA TYR A 356 -29.63 23.16 5.62
C TYR A 356 -28.56 24.14 6.11
N LEU A 357 -27.64 24.58 5.24
CA LEU A 357 -26.49 25.42 5.58
C LEU A 357 -26.43 26.72 4.74
N PRO A 358 -27.55 27.46 4.56
CA PRO A 358 -27.62 28.59 3.63
C PRO A 358 -26.70 29.77 3.98
N GLN A 359 -26.30 29.89 5.24
CA GLN A 359 -25.43 30.96 5.74
C GLN A 359 -23.95 30.74 5.44
N TYR A 360 -23.54 29.53 5.03
CA TYR A 360 -22.14 29.20 4.75
C TYR A 360 -21.92 28.96 3.26
N LYS A 361 -20.72 29.25 2.79
CA LYS A 361 -20.29 28.85 1.46
C LYS A 361 -19.80 27.41 1.52
N VAL A 362 -20.67 26.50 1.09
CA VAL A 362 -20.42 25.06 1.01
C VAL A 362 -19.74 24.71 -0.31
N MET A 363 -18.57 24.09 -0.23
CA MET A 363 -17.71 23.74 -1.35
C MET A 363 -17.45 22.24 -1.39
N LYS A 364 -17.32 21.69 -2.59
CA LYS A 364 -16.87 20.33 -2.89
C LYS A 364 -15.88 20.38 -4.04
N TYR A 365 -14.89 19.51 -4.04
CA TYR A 365 -13.99 19.39 -5.20
C TYR A 365 -14.73 18.70 -6.35
N VAL A 366 -14.73 19.33 -7.52
CA VAL A 366 -15.23 18.74 -8.75
C VAL A 366 -14.03 18.57 -9.68
N PRO A 367 -13.65 17.33 -10.02
CA PRO A 367 -12.47 17.10 -10.85
C PRO A 367 -12.68 17.62 -12.26
N SER A 368 -11.61 18.13 -12.87
CA SER A 368 -11.61 18.41 -14.31
C SER A 368 -11.47 17.10 -15.11
N ASP A 369 -11.78 17.16 -16.41
CA ASP A 369 -11.58 16.04 -17.33
C ASP A 369 -10.13 15.55 -17.32
N TYR A 370 -9.17 16.47 -17.19
CA TYR A 370 -7.76 16.13 -17.07
C TYR A 370 -7.49 15.28 -15.82
N VAL A 371 -7.96 15.73 -14.65
CA VAL A 371 -7.70 15.06 -13.37
C VAL A 371 -8.34 13.67 -13.35
N ILE A 372 -9.60 13.56 -13.73
CA ILE A 372 -10.31 12.29 -13.68
C ILE A 372 -9.74 11.29 -14.70
N ASN A 373 -9.31 11.74 -15.88
CA ASN A 373 -8.72 10.83 -16.88
C ASN A 373 -7.31 10.38 -16.52
N LYS A 374 -6.48 11.26 -15.94
CA LYS A 374 -5.10 10.94 -15.58
C LYS A 374 -4.99 10.21 -14.25
N PHE A 375 -5.61 10.76 -13.21
CA PHE A 375 -5.46 10.29 -11.84
C PHE A 375 -6.61 9.43 -11.35
N LYS A 376 -7.67 9.27 -12.16
CA LYS A 376 -8.77 8.34 -11.88
C LYS A 376 -9.46 8.65 -10.55
N ASP A 377 -10.31 7.75 -10.06
CA ASP A 377 -11.07 7.97 -8.83
C ASP A 377 -10.16 8.06 -7.60
N GLY A 378 -9.03 7.33 -7.59
CA GLY A 378 -8.04 7.37 -6.52
C GLY A 378 -7.37 8.74 -6.36
N GLY A 379 -7.10 9.44 -7.47
CA GLY A 379 -6.49 10.77 -7.43
C GLY A 379 -7.45 11.83 -6.92
N VAL A 380 -8.71 11.76 -7.34
CA VAL A 380 -9.77 12.63 -6.81
C VAL A 380 -9.93 12.44 -5.29
N ALA A 381 -9.93 11.18 -4.84
CA ALA A 381 -9.95 10.85 -3.42
C ALA A 381 -8.74 11.43 -2.66
N ILE A 382 -7.53 11.39 -3.23
CA ILE A 382 -6.33 11.99 -2.63
C ILE A 382 -6.45 13.51 -2.58
N ILE A 383 -6.94 14.17 -3.62
CA ILE A 383 -7.14 15.63 -3.64
C ILE A 383 -8.11 16.05 -2.53
N ASP A 384 -9.22 15.33 -2.36
CA ASP A 384 -10.14 15.55 -1.24
C ASP A 384 -9.44 15.39 0.12
N GLN A 385 -8.60 14.36 0.29
CA GLN A 385 -7.84 14.16 1.53
C GLN A 385 -6.85 15.29 1.79
N ILE A 386 -6.13 15.74 0.76
CA ILE A 386 -5.20 16.87 0.86
C ILE A 386 -5.98 18.11 1.28
N ILE A 387 -7.07 18.48 0.58
CA ILE A 387 -7.86 19.66 0.93
C ILE A 387 -8.41 19.55 2.36
N CYS A 388 -8.92 18.39 2.78
CA CYS A 388 -9.38 18.20 4.16
C CYS A 388 -8.25 18.35 5.19
N SER A 389 -7.06 17.81 4.91
CA SER A 389 -5.94 17.83 5.85
C SER A 389 -5.40 19.25 6.11
N TYR A 390 -5.60 20.21 5.21
CA TYR A 390 -5.12 21.60 5.36
C TYR A 390 -6.16 22.56 5.99
N ALA A 391 -7.33 22.07 6.38
CA ALA A 391 -8.38 22.89 7.00
C ALA A 391 -8.01 23.36 8.41
N ARG A 392 -8.60 24.48 8.87
CA ARG A 392 -8.45 24.94 10.26
C ARG A 392 -8.98 23.94 11.26
N TYR A 393 -10.07 23.27 10.90
CA TYR A 393 -10.72 22.28 11.72
C TYR A 393 -11.24 21.15 10.83
N PHE A 394 -11.00 19.91 11.23
CA PHE A 394 -11.43 18.73 10.51
C PHE A 394 -12.37 17.88 11.36
N ILE A 395 -13.46 17.41 10.74
CA ILE A 395 -14.41 16.45 11.30
C ILE A 395 -14.55 15.27 10.34
N GLY A 396 -14.31 14.06 10.82
CA GLY A 396 -14.41 12.85 10.01
C GLY A 396 -15.67 12.02 10.26
N THR A 397 -15.82 10.95 9.49
CA THR A 397 -16.77 9.87 9.78
C THR A 397 -16.10 8.78 10.60
N TYR A 398 -16.77 8.30 11.65
CA TYR A 398 -16.31 7.23 12.54
C TYR A 398 -15.96 5.96 11.76
N GLU A 399 -14.89 5.27 12.16
CA GLU A 399 -14.37 4.02 11.55
C GLU A 399 -13.99 4.08 10.05
N SER A 400 -14.09 5.24 9.41
CA SER A 400 -13.70 5.34 8.01
C SER A 400 -12.18 5.42 7.86
N THR A 401 -11.60 4.48 7.11
CA THR A 401 -10.18 4.50 6.76
C THR A 401 -9.78 5.75 5.97
N PHE A 402 -10.71 6.35 5.21
CA PHE A 402 -10.49 7.64 4.53
C PHE A 402 -10.28 8.77 5.55
N THR A 403 -11.09 8.81 6.63
CA THR A 403 -10.91 9.73 7.75
C THR A 403 -9.54 9.53 8.41
N PHE A 404 -9.15 8.29 8.68
CA PHE A 404 -7.88 7.99 9.36
C PHE A 404 -6.68 8.50 8.58
N ARG A 405 -6.68 8.36 7.25
CA ARG A 405 -5.59 8.89 6.41
C ARG A 405 -5.48 10.42 6.48
N ILE A 406 -6.61 11.14 6.54
CA ILE A 406 -6.64 12.59 6.74
C ILE A 406 -6.10 12.96 8.12
N GLN A 407 -6.51 12.26 9.17
CA GLN A 407 -6.04 12.53 10.53
C GLN A 407 -4.52 12.38 10.64
N GLU A 408 -3.96 11.35 10.01
CA GLU A 408 -2.51 11.16 9.96
C GLU A 408 -1.79 12.23 9.13
N ASP A 409 -2.37 12.67 8.01
CA ASP A 409 -1.80 13.80 7.27
C ASP A 409 -1.77 15.06 8.13
N ARG A 410 -2.82 15.32 8.93
CA ARG A 410 -2.87 16.43 9.89
C ARG A 410 -1.83 16.30 11.00
N GLU A 411 -1.63 15.10 11.53
CA GLU A 411 -0.58 14.81 12.50
C GLU A 411 0.81 15.11 11.93
N ILE A 412 1.08 14.69 10.69
CA ILE A 412 2.37 14.92 10.02
C ILE A 412 2.56 16.41 9.70
N ILE A 413 1.51 17.11 9.26
CA ILE A 413 1.57 18.56 9.02
C ILE A 413 1.81 19.31 10.33
N GLY A 414 1.41 18.76 11.47
CA GLY A 414 1.62 19.33 12.80
C GLY A 414 0.47 20.22 13.26
N PHE A 415 -0.76 19.79 12.98
CA PHE A 415 -1.96 20.40 13.56
C PHE A 415 -2.10 20.04 15.05
N PRO A 416 -2.72 20.92 15.86
CA PRO A 416 -3.22 20.57 17.18
C PRO A 416 -4.24 19.42 17.15
N SER A 417 -4.16 18.51 18.13
CA SER A 417 -4.99 17.30 18.18
C SER A 417 -6.50 17.59 18.28
N ASP A 418 -6.90 18.67 18.97
CA ASP A 418 -8.28 19.13 19.11
C ASP A 418 -8.91 19.57 17.78
N THR A 419 -8.10 19.92 16.78
CA THR A 419 -8.55 20.25 15.43
C THR A 419 -8.58 19.07 14.46
N THR A 420 -8.10 17.89 14.89
CA THR A 420 -7.83 16.74 14.03
C THR A 420 -8.72 15.55 14.35
N PHE A 421 -8.77 15.14 15.60
CA PHE A 421 -9.45 13.90 16.00
C PHE A 421 -10.92 14.13 16.33
N ASN A 422 -11.67 14.73 15.41
CA ASN A 422 -13.10 14.97 15.58
C ASN A 422 -13.92 14.05 14.67
N LYS A 423 -15.09 13.61 15.13
CA LYS A 423 -15.99 12.77 14.35
C LYS A 423 -17.41 13.32 14.35
N LEU A 424 -18.14 13.02 13.29
CA LEU A 424 -19.58 13.17 13.21
C LEU A 424 -20.24 12.16 14.15
N CYS A 425 -21.07 12.66 15.06
CA CYS A 425 -21.85 11.85 15.99
C CYS A 425 -23.19 11.47 15.37
N LYS A 426 -23.80 10.38 15.82
CA LYS A 426 -25.09 9.89 15.31
C LYS A 426 -26.21 10.93 15.45
N THR A 427 -26.23 11.60 16.60
CA THR A 427 -27.15 12.67 16.96
C THR A 427 -26.40 14.00 16.98
N ASN A 428 -27.10 15.11 17.26
CA ASN A 428 -26.47 16.43 17.43
C ASN A 428 -25.75 16.60 18.79
N GLU A 429 -25.69 15.55 19.60
CA GLU A 429 -25.01 15.56 20.89
C GLU A 429 -23.53 15.20 20.72
N ASP A 430 -22.69 15.74 21.60
CA ASP A 430 -21.27 15.42 21.61
C ASP A 430 -21.08 13.96 22.07
N CYS A 431 -20.38 13.17 21.27
CA CYS A 431 -20.12 11.74 21.53
C CYS A 431 -18.65 11.52 21.88
N THR A 432 -18.34 10.40 22.54
CA THR A 432 -16.97 10.09 23.00
C THR A 432 -16.02 10.00 21.81
N ILE A 433 -14.87 10.67 21.92
CA ILE A 433 -13.78 10.56 20.96
C ILE A 433 -12.76 9.61 21.56
N ASP A 434 -12.72 8.39 21.06
CA ASP A 434 -11.83 7.33 21.54
C ASP A 434 -10.91 6.86 20.41
N GLY A 435 -9.73 6.35 20.77
CA GLY A 435 -8.86 5.61 19.86
C GLY A 435 -8.11 6.47 18.81
N PHE A 436 -7.51 7.59 19.23
CA PHE A 436 -6.62 8.35 18.35
C PHE A 436 -5.14 8.04 18.64
N TRP A 437 -4.33 8.09 17.57
CA TRP A 437 -2.91 7.78 17.61
C TRP A 437 -2.14 9.02 17.20
N SER A 438 -1.36 9.57 18.13
CA SER A 438 -0.52 10.72 17.84
C SER A 438 0.77 10.30 17.14
N ILE A 439 1.29 11.19 16.31
CA ILE A 439 2.58 10.98 15.65
C ILE A 439 3.73 10.81 16.64
N VAL A 440 4.55 9.79 16.39
CA VAL A 440 5.82 9.52 17.08
C VAL A 440 6.97 9.77 16.12
N TRP A 441 7.98 10.52 16.56
CA TRP A 441 9.07 11.07 15.73
C TRP A 441 10.37 10.28 15.79
#